data_AF-A0A348Q6S9-F1
#
_entry.id   AF-A0A348Q6S9-F1
#
_cell.length_a   1.000
_cell.length_b   1.000
_cell.length_c   1.000
_cell.angle_alpha   90.00
_cell.angle_beta   90.00
_cell.angle_gamma   90.00
#
_symmetry.space_group_name_H-M   'P 1'
#
loop_
_entity.id
_entity.type
_entity.pdbx_description
1 polymer ?
#
loop_
_entity_poly.entity_id
_entity_poly.type
_entity_poly.pdbx_seq_one_letter_code
_entity_poly.pdbx_strand_id
1 'polypeptide(L)' 'RKNSLGFELLSDPGSEAISAFNLLNEEMKPGSRYFGIPHPAIMFIGTDETVRAVLREEGYKDRPSLDLILQIAEQL' A
#
# COMPACT_ATOMS: atom_id res chain seq x y z
N ARG A 1 1.51 6.59 20.60
CA ARG A 1 2.11 6.01 19.37
C ARG A 1 3.45 5.40 19.74
N LYS A 2 3.68 4.09 19.52
CA LYS A 2 4.84 3.36 20.07
C LYS A 2 6.19 3.70 19.38
N ASN A 3 6.15 4.25 18.16
CA ASN A 3 7.33 4.34 17.28
C ASN A 3 7.64 5.75 16.73
N SER A 4 7.05 6.83 17.28
CA SER A 4 7.33 8.23 16.88
C SER A 4 7.47 8.48 15.36
N LEU A 5 6.52 7.98 14.57
CA LEU A 5 6.53 8.17 13.11
C LEU A 5 6.22 9.62 12.74
N GLY A 6 6.96 10.16 11.76
CA GLY A 6 6.77 11.51 11.21
C GLY A 6 5.64 11.63 10.18
N PHE A 7 4.84 10.56 10.01
CA PHE A 7 3.73 10.50 9.06
C PHE A 7 2.50 9.88 9.72
N GLU A 8 1.34 10.08 9.09
CA GLU A 8 0.06 9.56 9.58
C GLU A 8 -0.15 8.09 9.21
N LEU A 9 -0.85 7.38 10.09
CA LEU A 9 -1.36 6.05 9.80
C LEU A 9 -2.88 6.16 9.78
N LEU A 10 -3.46 5.85 8.62
CA LEU A 10 -4.90 5.89 8.41
C LEU A 10 -5.49 4.49 8.58
N SER A 11 -6.73 4.45 9.07
CA SER A 11 -7.55 3.25 9.08
C SER A 11 -8.45 3.28 7.85
N ASP A 12 -8.63 2.14 7.20
CA ASP A 12 -9.58 1.94 6.08
C ASP A 12 -10.67 0.92 6.50
N PRO A 13 -11.62 1.30 7.38
CA PRO A 13 -12.68 0.39 7.80
C PRO A 13 -13.50 -0.07 6.60
N GLY A 14 -13.73 -1.38 6.48
CA GLY A 14 -14.47 -1.94 5.34
C GLY A 14 -13.63 -2.11 4.07
N SER A 15 -12.34 -1.76 4.09
CA SER A 15 -11.43 -1.92 2.96
C SER A 15 -11.87 -1.14 1.71
N GLU A 16 -12.50 0.04 1.89
CA GLU A 16 -13.08 0.82 0.80
C GLU A 16 -11.98 1.37 -0.11
N ALA A 17 -10.96 2.03 0.44
CA ALA A 17 -9.84 2.54 -0.33
C ALA A 17 -9.00 1.40 -0.92
N ILE A 18 -8.73 0.36 -0.13
CA ILE A 18 -8.04 -0.86 -0.58
C ILE A 18 -8.72 -1.45 -1.81
N SER A 19 -10.05 -1.53 -1.80
CA SER A 19 -10.83 -2.06 -2.93
C SER A 19 -10.83 -1.12 -4.13
N ALA A 20 -11.00 0.20 -3.90
CA ALA A 20 -10.98 1.21 -4.95
C ALA A 20 -9.65 1.24 -5.73
N PHE A 21 -8.54 0.96 -5.06
CA PHE A 21 -7.21 0.87 -5.67
C PHE A 21 -6.85 -0.54 -6.18
N ASN A 22 -7.79 -1.49 -6.18
CA ASN A 22 -7.56 -2.87 -6.61
C ASN A 22 -6.40 -3.56 -5.85
N LEU A 23 -6.29 -3.25 -4.55
CA LEU A 23 -5.26 -3.80 -3.66
C LEU A 23 -5.78 -4.94 -2.78
N LEU A 24 -7.09 -5.18 -2.74
CA LEU A 24 -7.69 -6.20 -1.88
C LEU A 24 -7.06 -7.58 -2.12
N ASN A 25 -6.64 -8.25 -1.03
CA ASN A 25 -6.17 -9.62 -1.12
C ASN A 25 -7.36 -10.60 -1.03
N GLU A 26 -7.82 -11.08 -2.20
CA GLU A 26 -8.95 -12.00 -2.33
C GLU A 26 -8.64 -13.44 -1.87
N GLU A 27 -7.38 -13.77 -1.61
CA GLU A 27 -6.99 -15.07 -1.04
C GLU A 27 -7.44 -15.18 0.42
N MET A 28 -7.55 -14.05 1.13
CA MET A 28 -8.05 -14.00 2.50
C MET A 28 -9.58 -14.05 2.48
N LYS A 29 -10.14 -15.23 2.80
CA LYS A 29 -11.59 -15.47 2.76
C LYS A 29 -12.34 -14.89 3.96
N PRO A 30 -13.64 -14.58 3.84
CA PRO A 30 -14.49 -14.18 4.96
C PRO A 30 -14.39 -15.18 6.12
N GLY A 31 -14.33 -14.66 7.35
CA GLY A 31 -14.10 -15.45 8.56
C GLY A 31 -12.62 -15.65 8.92
N SER A 32 -11.69 -15.35 8.01
CA SER A 32 -10.27 -15.24 8.35
C SER A 32 -10.00 -13.99 9.20
N ARG A 33 -9.07 -14.10 10.16
CA ARG A 33 -8.52 -12.92 10.88
C ARG A 33 -7.79 -11.92 9.98
N TYR A 34 -7.50 -12.33 8.74
CA TYR A 34 -6.83 -11.52 7.71
C TYR A 34 -7.80 -11.05 6.62
N PHE A 35 -9.11 -11.27 6.78
CA PHE A 35 -10.10 -10.81 5.81
C PHE A 35 -10.03 -9.28 5.64
N GLY A 36 -10.01 -8.79 4.40
CA GLY A 36 -10.01 -7.36 4.07
C GLY A 36 -8.62 -6.70 4.00
N ILE A 37 -7.52 -7.43 4.19
CA ILE A 37 -6.18 -6.83 4.06
C ILE A 37 -5.80 -6.58 2.60
N PRO A 38 -4.92 -5.61 2.32
CA PRO A 38 -4.38 -5.42 0.98
C PRO A 38 -3.20 -6.35 0.70
N HIS A 39 -2.93 -6.61 -0.58
CA HIS A 39 -1.58 -6.94 -1.03
C HIS A 39 -0.65 -5.75 -0.75
N PRO A 40 0.58 -5.96 -0.23
CA PRO A 40 1.50 -4.86 0.02
C PRO A 40 1.83 -4.09 -1.26
N ALA A 41 1.69 -2.77 -1.20
CA ALA A 41 2.01 -1.88 -2.29
C ALA A 41 2.51 -0.52 -1.78
N ILE A 42 3.26 0.17 -2.62
CA ILE A 42 3.64 1.58 -2.45
C ILE A 42 3.12 2.32 -3.67
N MET A 43 2.32 3.36 -3.45
CA MET A 43 1.77 4.20 -4.51
C MET A 43 2.38 5.59 -4.47
N PHE A 44 2.73 6.12 -5.63
CA PHE A 44 3.21 7.49 -5.79
C PHE A 44 2.08 8.30 -6.41
N ILE A 45 1.63 9.34 -5.70
CA ILE A 45 0.51 10.18 -6.12
C ILE A 45 1.04 11.58 -6.43
N GLY A 46 0.72 12.09 -7.61
CA GLY A 46 1.06 13.45 -8.02
C GLY A 46 0.21 14.50 -7.29
N THR A 47 0.66 15.75 -7.31
CA THR A 47 -0.11 16.89 -6.76
C THR A 47 -1.40 17.19 -7.53
N ASP A 48 -1.56 16.61 -8.71
CA ASP A 48 -2.76 16.63 -9.54
C ASP A 48 -3.67 15.41 -9.30
N GLU A 49 -3.48 14.70 -8.18
CA GLU A 49 -4.27 13.55 -7.74
C GLU A 49 -4.18 12.32 -8.67
N THR A 50 -3.17 12.29 -9.55
CA THR A 50 -2.93 11.16 -10.45
C THR A 50 -1.99 10.13 -9.83
N VAL A 51 -2.26 8.83 -10.07
CA VAL A 51 -1.31 7.76 -9.73
C VAL A 51 -0.17 7.79 -10.73
N ARG A 52 1.04 8.06 -10.24
CA ARG A 52 2.26 8.20 -11.05
C ARG A 52 3.03 6.89 -11.18
N ALA A 53 3.05 6.09 -10.12
CA ALA A 53 3.64 4.75 -10.11
C ALA A 53 3.04 3.89 -9.00
N VAL A 54 3.12 2.57 -9.18
CA VAL A 54 2.77 1.57 -8.15
C VAL A 54 3.88 0.53 -8.09
N LEU A 55 4.45 0.34 -6.89
CA LEU A 55 5.38 -0.74 -6.61
C LEU A 55 4.65 -1.83 -5.84
N ARG A 56 4.68 -3.05 -6.38
CA ARG A 56 4.09 -4.24 -5.79
C ARG A 56 4.94 -5.45 -6.13
N GLU A 57 5.11 -6.32 -5.14
CA GLU A 57 5.70 -7.66 -5.30
C GLU A 57 4.59 -8.71 -5.35
N GLU A 58 4.90 -9.91 -5.87
CA GLU A 58 3.94 -11.02 -5.88
C GLU A 58 3.51 -11.43 -4.47
N GLY A 59 4.45 -11.42 -3.53
CA GLY A 59 4.26 -11.90 -2.16
C GLY A 59 4.33 -10.82 -1.09
N TYR A 60 3.94 -11.18 0.13
CA TYR A 60 4.06 -10.30 1.29
C TYR A 60 5.43 -10.35 1.96
N LYS A 61 6.37 -11.17 1.52
CA LYS A 61 7.70 -11.28 2.16
C LYS A 61 8.69 -10.31 1.55
N ASP A 62 8.75 -10.28 0.23
CA ASP A 62 9.65 -9.42 -0.50
C ASP A 62 9.13 -7.99 -0.50
N ARG A 63 10.05 -7.03 -0.38
CA ARG A 63 9.74 -5.60 -0.31
C ARG A 63 10.74 -4.84 -1.17
N PRO A 64 10.28 -3.80 -1.90
CA PRO A 64 11.19 -2.86 -2.54
C PRO A 64 12.18 -2.29 -1.51
N SER A 65 13.45 -2.14 -1.92
CA SER A 65 14.44 -1.46 -1.09
C SER A 65 14.10 0.03 -0.95
N LEU A 66 14.56 0.66 0.12
CA LEU A 66 14.41 2.10 0.30
C LEU A 66 15.04 2.89 -0.87
N ASP A 67 16.22 2.45 -1.33
CA ASP A 67 16.92 3.10 -2.44
C ASP A 67 16.10 3.10 -3.73
N LEU A 68 15.43 1.98 -4.05
CA LEU A 68 14.56 1.89 -5.23
C LEU A 68 13.34 2.81 -5.10
N ILE A 69 12.74 2.86 -3.90
CA ILE A 69 11.58 3.73 -3.64
C ILE A 69 11.95 5.21 -3.84
N LEU A 70 13.11 5.63 -3.30
CA LEU A 70 13.60 7.00 -3.43
C LEU A 70 13.98 7.34 -4.88
N GLN A 71 14.65 6.42 -5.57
CA GLN A 71 15.02 6.59 -6.98
C GLN A 71 13.78 6.84 -7.86
N ILE A 72 12.70 6.10 -7.61
CA ILE A 72 11.44 6.32 -8.34
C ILE A 72 10.83 7.67 -7.96
N ALA A 73 10.80 8.02 -6.68
CA ALA A 73 10.26 9.30 -6.23
C ALA A 73 10.95 10.50 -6.90
N GLU A 74 12.27 10.43 -7.10
CA GLU A 74 13.06 11.49 -7.75
C GLU A 74 12.76 11.66 -9.25
N GLN A 75 12.14 10.66 -9.89
CA GLN A 75 11.86 10.64 -11.32
C GLN A 75 10.41 11.02 -11.68
N LEU A 76 9.55 11.22 -10.69
CA LEU A 76 8.11 11.51 -10.86
C LEU A 76 7.80 13.00 -10.61
#